data_AF-A0A0X3U7G7-F1
#
_entry.id   AF-A0A0X3U7G7-F1
#
_cell.length_a   1.000
_cell.length_b   1.000
_cell.length_c   1.000
_cell.angle_alpha   90.00
_cell.angle_beta   90.00
_cell.angle_gamma   90.00
#
_symmetry.space_group_name_H-M   'P 1'
#
loop_
_entity.id
_entity.type
_entity.pdbx_description
1 polymer ?
#
loop_
_entity_poly.entity_id
_entity_poly.type
_entity_poly.pdbx_seq_one_letter_code
_entity_poly.pdbx_strand_id
1 'polypeptide(L)'
;MLSPAILKENVDGEALDWAARRPSQHPKRRKILIVLSDGAPVDQATIDRNGDKALPDRHLREVIAQIGSTGGIELCVVGFRHDVSACYQVRRRVGQIPDLADAVVNQLDRHLFSDRR
;
A
#
# COMPACT_ATOMS: atom_id res chain seq x y z
N MET A 1 -29.20 -6.87 2.50
CA MET A 1 -27.99 -6.68 3.32
C MET A 1 -26.78 -7.02 2.47
N LEU A 2 -25.65 -6.33 2.66
CA LEU A 2 -24.40 -6.69 1.98
C LEU A 2 -23.92 -8.07 2.46
N SER A 3 -23.33 -8.85 1.54
CA SER A 3 -22.81 -10.18 1.86
C SER A 3 -21.71 -10.10 2.92
N PRO A 4 -21.67 -10.98 3.93
CA PRO A 4 -20.55 -11.09 4.85
C PRO A 4 -19.20 -11.33 4.15
N ALA A 5 -19.23 -11.86 2.92
CA ALA A 5 -18.05 -12.07 2.10
C ALA A 5 -17.35 -10.75 1.70
N ILE A 6 -18.05 -9.59 1.72
CA ILE A 6 -17.48 -8.30 1.31
C ILE A 6 -16.26 -7.88 2.13
N LEU A 7 -16.13 -8.39 3.37
CA LEU A 7 -14.97 -8.14 4.24
C LEU A 7 -13.72 -8.92 3.80
N LYS A 8 -13.81 -9.73 2.74
CA LYS A 8 -12.73 -10.52 2.15
C LYS A 8 -12.55 -10.24 0.66
N GLU A 9 -13.08 -9.12 0.18
CA GLU A 9 -12.97 -8.70 -1.23
C GLU A 9 -12.14 -7.42 -1.31
N ASN A 10 -10.84 -7.54 -1.08
CA ASN A 10 -9.91 -6.42 -1.19
C ASN A 10 -9.49 -6.21 -2.66
N VAL A 11 -9.09 -4.98 -2.96
CA VAL A 11 -8.54 -4.57 -4.26
C VAL A 11 -7.20 -3.87 -4.06
N ASP A 12 -6.34 -4.40 -3.18
CA ASP A 12 -5.11 -3.73 -2.74
C ASP A 12 -4.16 -3.40 -3.90
N GLY A 13 -3.93 -4.37 -4.80
CA GLY A 13 -3.05 -4.21 -5.95
C GLY A 13 -3.62 -3.22 -6.96
N GLU A 14 -4.90 -3.35 -7.29
CA GLU A 14 -5.62 -2.50 -8.23
C GLU A 14 -5.73 -1.06 -7.71
N ALA A 15 -6.05 -0.90 -6.43
CA ALA A 15 -6.12 0.40 -5.77
C ALA A 15 -4.75 1.09 -5.77
N LEU A 16 -3.68 0.34 -5.54
CA LEU A 16 -2.32 0.87 -5.56
C LEU A 16 -1.87 1.30 -6.96
N ASP A 17 -2.10 0.48 -8.00
CA ASP A 17 -1.84 0.85 -9.40
C ASP A 17 -2.65 2.09 -9.80
N TRP A 18 -3.95 2.09 -9.48
CA TRP A 18 -4.84 3.22 -9.73
C TRP A 18 -4.37 4.50 -9.02
N ALA A 19 -3.89 4.40 -7.78
CA ALA A 19 -3.32 5.52 -7.04
C ALA A 19 -2.02 6.03 -7.68
N ALA A 20 -1.11 5.14 -8.09
CA ALA A 20 0.20 5.48 -8.65
C ALA A 20 0.12 6.18 -10.02
N ARG A 21 -0.93 5.91 -10.81
CA ARG A 21 -1.15 6.58 -12.11
C ARG A 21 -1.33 8.09 -12.00
N ARG A 22 -1.96 8.59 -10.92
CA ARG A 22 -2.19 10.04 -10.71
C ARG A 22 -0.91 10.86 -10.58
N PRO A 23 -0.03 10.60 -9.59
CA PRO A 23 1.21 11.34 -9.48
C PRO A 23 2.11 11.08 -10.69
N SER A 24 2.05 9.89 -11.31
CA SER A 24 2.82 9.59 -12.53
C SER A 24 2.57 10.62 -13.65
N GLN A 25 1.32 11.03 -13.84
CA GLN A 25 0.93 12.06 -14.82
C GLN A 25 1.31 13.49 -14.40
N HIS A 26 1.69 13.70 -13.14
CA HIS A 26 2.03 15.01 -12.62
C HIS A 26 3.49 15.39 -12.97
N PRO A 27 3.78 16.64 -13.43
CA PRO A 27 5.11 17.04 -13.88
C PRO A 27 6.13 17.31 -12.76
N LYS A 28 5.78 17.05 -11.50
CA LYS A 28 6.68 17.32 -10.36
C LYS A 28 7.75 16.24 -10.28
N ARG A 29 8.99 16.67 -10.02
CA ARG A 29 10.17 15.79 -9.94
C ARG A 29 10.11 14.79 -8.78
N ARG A 30 9.58 15.21 -7.63
CA ARG A 30 9.38 14.34 -6.46
C ARG A 30 7.91 14.04 -6.28
N LYS A 31 7.59 12.77 -6.04
CA LYS A 31 6.24 12.25 -5.88
C LYS A 31 6.29 11.23 -4.75
N ILE A 32 5.48 11.44 -3.71
CA ILE A 32 5.41 10.55 -2.56
C ILE A 32 4.01 9.95 -2.53
N LEU A 33 3.92 8.63 -2.44
CA LEU A 33 2.67 7.90 -2.27
C LEU A 33 2.69 7.19 -0.91
N ILE A 34 1.81 7.61 0.00
CA ILE A 34 1.67 7.00 1.32
C ILE A 34 0.44 6.08 1.30
N VAL A 35 0.66 4.80 1.58
CA VAL A 35 -0.37 3.78 1.68
C VAL A 35 -0.69 3.54 3.15
N LEU A 36 -1.97 3.59 3.50
CA LEU A 36 -2.47 3.16 4.81
C LEU A 36 -3.07 1.77 4.63
N SER A 37 -2.53 0.77 5.32
CA SER A 37 -2.94 -0.62 5.10
C SER A 37 -3.02 -1.38 6.42
N ASP A 38 -3.97 -2.31 6.51
CA ASP A 38 -4.04 -3.27 7.61
C ASP A 38 -3.23 -4.55 7.34
N GLY A 39 -2.64 -4.69 6.15
CA GLY A 39 -1.56 -5.62 5.82
C GLY A 39 -1.94 -7.04 5.36
N ALA A 40 -3.22 -7.33 5.10
CA ALA A 40 -3.65 -8.66 4.66
C ALA A 40 -4.44 -8.58 3.35
N PRO A 41 -3.77 -8.67 2.17
CA PRO A 41 -4.48 -8.71 0.90
C PRO A 41 -5.27 -10.01 0.75
N VAL A 42 -6.59 -9.90 0.63
CA VAL A 42 -7.50 -11.04 0.48
C VAL A 42 -8.60 -10.70 -0.52
N ASP A 43 -8.79 -11.55 -1.52
CA ASP A 43 -9.93 -11.52 -2.44
C ASP A 43 -10.45 -12.95 -2.55
N GLN A 44 -11.56 -13.25 -1.86
CA GLN A 44 -12.10 -14.60 -1.79
C GLN A 44 -12.69 -15.04 -3.14
N ALA A 45 -13.32 -14.15 -3.90
CA ALA A 45 -13.86 -14.47 -5.21
C ALA A 45 -12.74 -14.88 -6.19
N THR A 46 -11.63 -14.14 -6.19
CA THR A 46 -10.44 -14.44 -6.98
C THR A 46 -9.80 -15.75 -6.54
N ILE A 47 -9.68 -16.00 -5.24
CA ILE A 47 -9.13 -17.26 -4.71
C ILE A 47 -10.01 -18.45 -5.12
N ASP A 48 -11.32 -18.36 -4.92
CA ASP A 48 -12.25 -19.45 -5.21
C ASP A 48 -12.31 -19.76 -6.71
N ARG A 49 -12.23 -18.73 -7.54
CA ARG A 49 -12.29 -18.89 -8.99
C ARG A 49 -11.02 -19.53 -9.58
N ASN A 50 -9.86 -19.20 -9.02
CA ASN A 50 -8.55 -19.59 -9.56
C ASN A 50 -7.89 -20.74 -8.79
N GLY A 51 -8.36 -21.06 -7.58
CA GLY A 51 -7.78 -22.08 -6.71
C GLY A 51 -6.40 -21.71 -6.14
N ASP A 52 -5.99 -20.43 -6.20
CA ASP A 52 -4.68 -19.96 -5.77
C ASP A 52 -4.80 -18.90 -4.66
N LYS A 53 -4.49 -19.31 -3.43
CA LYS A 53 -4.51 -18.42 -2.24
C LYS A 53 -3.43 -17.34 -2.27
N ALA A 54 -2.34 -17.55 -3.02
CA ALA A 54 -1.23 -16.60 -3.10
C ALA A 54 -1.43 -15.55 -4.18
N LEU A 55 -2.50 -15.65 -4.99
CA LEU A 55 -2.71 -14.76 -6.14
C LEU A 55 -2.86 -13.27 -5.74
N PRO A 56 -3.66 -12.88 -4.73
CA PRO A 56 -3.76 -11.47 -4.32
C PRO A 56 -2.44 -10.90 -3.77
N ASP A 57 -1.73 -11.68 -2.96
CA ASP A 57 -0.43 -11.32 -2.40
C ASP A 57 0.65 -11.17 -3.50
N ARG A 58 0.69 -12.11 -4.44
CA ARG A 58 1.58 -12.06 -5.60
C ARG A 58 1.29 -10.84 -6.48
N HIS A 59 0.01 -10.57 -6.77
CA HIS A 59 -0.40 -9.40 -7.55
C HIS A 59 0.03 -8.09 -6.87
N LEU A 60 -0.21 -7.95 -5.56
CA LEU A 60 0.22 -6.77 -4.82
C LEU A 60 1.74 -6.56 -4.88
N ARG A 61 2.55 -7.63 -4.73
CA ARG A 61 4.01 -7.54 -4.85
C ARG A 61 4.46 -7.12 -6.25
N GLU A 62 3.83 -7.65 -7.28
CA GLU A 62 4.12 -7.28 -8.69
C GLU A 62 3.86 -5.78 -8.93
N VAL A 63 2.72 -5.27 -8.45
CA VAL A 63 2.39 -3.84 -8.56
C VAL A 63 3.39 -2.97 -7.80
N ILE A 64 3.77 -3.35 -6.57
CA ILE A 64 4.77 -2.62 -5.78
C ILE A 64 6.12 -2.58 -6.51
N ALA A 65 6.56 -3.73 -7.06
CA ALA A 65 7.80 -3.81 -7.82
C ALA A 65 7.75 -2.94 -9.09
N GLN A 66 6.63 -2.93 -9.81
CA GLN A 66 6.44 -2.10 -11.00
C GLN A 66 6.55 -0.60 -10.66
N ILE A 67 5.88 -0.15 -9.58
CA ILE A 67 5.95 1.25 -9.13
C ILE A 67 7.38 1.61 -8.75
N GLY A 68 8.08 0.76 -8.00
CA GLY A 68 9.48 0.97 -7.61
C GLY A 68 10.43 1.03 -8.81
N SER A 69 10.26 0.15 -9.79
CA SER A 69 11.10 0.09 -10.99
C SER A 69 11.01 1.32 -11.89
N THR A 70 9.87 2.02 -11.86
CA THR A 70 9.66 3.25 -12.65
C THR A 70 10.47 4.42 -12.07
N GLY A 71 10.92 4.34 -10.80
CA GLY A 71 11.83 5.29 -10.17
C GLY A 71 11.29 6.70 -9.91
N GLY A 72 10.04 6.97 -10.31
CA GLY A 72 9.42 8.29 -10.20
C GLY A 72 8.57 8.52 -8.96
N ILE A 73 8.29 7.48 -8.18
CA ILE A 73 7.39 7.54 -7.01
C ILE A 73 8.09 6.92 -5.80
N GLU A 74 8.19 7.69 -4.72
CA GLU A 74 8.58 7.22 -3.40
C GLU A 74 7.37 6.58 -2.72
N LEU A 75 7.33 5.25 -2.68
CA LEU A 75 6.25 4.49 -2.07
C LEU A 75 6.55 4.19 -0.59
N CYS A 76 5.65 4.61 0.30
CA CYS A 76 5.77 4.43 1.73
C CYS A 76 4.50 3.80 2.30
N VAL A 77 4.62 2.96 3.33
CA VAL A 77 3.45 2.35 3.99
C VAL A 77 3.37 2.74 5.47
N VAL A 78 2.15 2.98 5.94
CA VAL A 78 1.80 3.01 7.36
C VAL A 78 0.86 1.84 7.63
N GLY A 79 1.37 0.83 8.31
CA GLY A 79 0.65 -0.40 8.61
C GLY A 79 -0.01 -0.37 9.97
N PHE A 80 -1.25 -0.86 10.08
CA PHE A 80 -1.92 -1.14 11.36
C PHE A 80 -2.31 -2.61 11.45
N ARG A 81 -2.33 -3.20 12.66
CA ARG A 81 -2.71 -4.61 12.93
C ARG A 81 -1.79 -5.68 12.31
N HIS A 82 -1.80 -5.93 11.00
CA HIS A 82 -1.01 -7.01 10.40
C HIS A 82 0.37 -6.55 9.91
N ASP A 83 1.23 -7.53 9.63
CA ASP A 83 2.59 -7.28 9.18
C ASP A 83 2.66 -6.93 7.69
N VAL A 84 2.64 -5.65 7.38
CA VAL A 84 2.86 -5.10 6.04
C VAL A 84 4.28 -5.33 5.48
N SER A 85 5.22 -5.89 6.26
CA SER A 85 6.61 -6.10 5.80
C SER A 85 6.77 -7.04 4.62
N ALA A 86 5.82 -7.95 4.45
CA ALA A 86 5.90 -8.96 3.40
C ALA A 86 5.83 -8.34 1.99
N CYS A 87 5.34 -7.11 1.90
CA CYS A 87 5.05 -6.43 0.63
C CYS A 87 5.77 -5.09 0.50
N TYR A 88 5.98 -4.34 1.60
CA TYR A 88 6.50 -2.97 1.56
C TYR A 88 7.88 -2.84 2.21
N GLN A 89 8.83 -2.21 1.48
CA GLN A 89 10.20 -1.95 1.95
C GLN A 89 10.28 -0.81 2.98
N VAL A 90 9.65 0.34 2.68
CA VAL A 90 9.63 1.51 3.59
C VAL A 90 8.33 1.51 4.39
N ARG A 91 8.45 1.30 5.71
CA ARG A 91 7.27 1.08 6.56
C ARG A 91 7.35 1.72 7.93
N ARG A 92 6.19 2.10 8.45
CA ARG A 92 5.97 2.38 9.87
C ARG A 92 4.77 1.56 10.36
N ARG A 93 4.96 0.74 11.39
CA ARG A 93 3.87 0.01 12.04
C ARG A 93 3.30 0.87 13.16
N VAL A 94 1.98 0.87 13.27
CA VAL A 94 1.22 1.57 14.30
C VAL A 94 0.44 0.53 15.12
N GLY A 95 0.53 0.62 16.44
CA GLY A 95 -0.14 -0.33 17.34
C GLY A 95 -1.64 -0.09 17.44
N GLN A 96 -2.06 1.19 17.46
CA GLN A 96 -3.45 1.58 17.68
C GLN A 96 -3.88 2.66 16.68
N ILE A 97 -5.18 2.70 16.34
CA ILE A 97 -5.75 3.68 15.39
C ILE A 97 -5.49 5.15 15.81
N PRO A 98 -5.58 5.53 17.10
CA PRO A 98 -5.29 6.90 17.53
C PRO A 98 -3.88 7.39 17.14
N ASP A 99 -2.90 6.49 17.08
CA ASP A 99 -1.52 6.82 16.74
C ASP A 99 -1.28 6.94 15.21
N LEU A 100 -2.29 6.65 14.39
CA LEU A 100 -2.18 6.63 12.93
C LEU A 100 -1.89 8.03 12.37
N ALA A 101 -2.56 9.05 12.91
CA ALA A 101 -2.36 10.43 12.47
C ALA A 101 -0.91 10.87 12.66
N ASP A 102 -0.37 10.64 13.85
CA ASP A 102 1.03 10.94 14.18
C ASP A 102 1.99 10.14 13.31
N ALA A 103 1.68 8.87 13.03
CA ALA A 103 2.51 8.04 12.16
C ALA A 103 2.58 8.56 10.71
N VAL A 104 1.46 9.04 10.17
CA VAL A 104 1.40 9.64 8.83
C VAL A 104 2.17 10.95 8.79
N VAL A 105 1.96 11.83 9.78
CA VAL A 105 2.68 13.12 9.87
C VAL A 105 4.19 12.89 9.97
N ASN A 106 4.63 11.95 10.81
CA ASN A 106 6.05 11.62 10.94
C ASN A 106 6.67 11.04 9.65
N GLN A 107 5.89 10.30 8.86
CA GLN A 107 6.36 9.84 7.54
C GLN A 107 6.49 11.01 6.56
N LEU A 108 5.50 11.91 6.54
CA LEU A 108 5.60 13.12 5.72
C LEU A 108 6.80 13.97 6.12
N ASP A 109 7.01 14.21 7.41
CA ASP A 109 8.14 15.00 7.91
C ASP A 109 9.48 14.41 7.45
N ARG A 110 9.64 13.08 7.60
CA ARG A 110 10.80 12.35 7.10
C ARG A 110 10.98 12.55 5.60
N HIS A 111 9.99 12.25 4.77
CA HIS A 111 10.19 12.30 3.31
C HIS A 111 10.29 13.73 2.75
N LEU A 112 9.66 14.72 3.40
CA LEU A 112 9.72 16.11 2.96
C LEU A 112 11.00 16.82 3.41
N PHE A 113 11.52 16.52 4.60
CA PHE A 113 12.59 17.31 5.22
C PHE A 113 13.87 16.54 5.53
N SER A 114 13.88 15.20 5.55
CA SER A 114 15.12 14.44 5.83
C SER A 114 16.06 14.25 4.64
N ASP A 115 15.62 14.60 3.41
CA ASP A 115 16.46 14.70 2.19
C ASP A 115 17.27 16.01 2.09
N ARG A 116 17.50 16.71 3.21
CA ARG A 116 18.17 18.02 3.25
C ARG A 116 19.55 18.02 3.92
N ARG A 117 20.26 16.89 3.87
CA ARG A 117 21.70 16.82 4.22
C ARG A 117 22.49 16.16 3.12
#